data_AF-A0A7W0SK23-F1
#
_entry.id   AF-A0A7W0SK23-F1
#
_cell.length_a   1.000
_cell.length_b   1.000
_cell.length_c   1.000
_cell.angle_alpha   90.00
_cell.angle_beta   90.00
_cell.angle_gamma   90.00
#
_symmetry.space_group_name_H-M   'P 1'
#
loop_
_entity.id
_entity.type
_entity.pdbx_description
1 polymer ?
#
loop_
_entity_poly.entity_id
_entity_poly.type
_entity_poly.pdbx_seq_one_letter_code
_entity_poly.pdbx_strand_id
1 'polypeptide(L)'
;MPPSLDVAFVTRAPTEAEELRLALVLSTFCDGSGMNSAGCLPGWRDVERTVAAVFNGRGSENKDVFDVAVSPNGVAYDVGISVKCKNLPSSTAMTGIETTRRVYMELANSPAKFWKALGDAGLTEVDFKGQREPEKFGGSVLDTVYSWHVAAATAHVKNTGRALDLEHSIYLTLSNGTRSKGTENVYQWHSFPLRFADDIHWEFRSPKSLRGLDPKHPSEVLFDWYPFSGGQLKYYPRASDAPFRSKQFTLQRPPAISLFEKAATYFPSEWAKAQALRDDE
;
A
#
# COMPACT_ATOMS: atom_id res chain seq x y z
N MET A 1 -18.20 27.22 -1.64
CA MET A 1 -17.54 26.44 -2.72
C MET A 1 -18.39 25.20 -2.98
N PRO A 2 -18.58 24.77 -4.23
CA PRO A 2 -19.24 23.49 -4.50
C PRO A 2 -18.46 22.35 -3.83
N PRO A 3 -19.13 21.24 -3.46
CA PRO A 3 -18.45 20.01 -3.08
C PRO A 3 -17.39 19.66 -4.14
N SER A 4 -16.15 19.47 -3.73
CA SER A 4 -15.10 19.02 -4.64
C SER A 4 -14.37 17.86 -4.00
N LEU A 5 -14.33 16.74 -4.70
CA LEU A 5 -13.43 15.64 -4.39
C LEU A 5 -12.01 16.12 -4.69
N ASP A 6 -11.39 16.80 -3.72
CA ASP A 6 -10.04 17.34 -3.84
C ASP A 6 -9.10 16.60 -2.89
N VAL A 7 -8.60 15.44 -3.34
CA VAL A 7 -7.72 14.58 -2.56
C VAL A 7 -6.49 14.25 -3.41
N ALA A 8 -5.31 14.65 -2.92
CA ALA A 8 -4.04 14.34 -3.57
C ALA A 8 -3.88 12.83 -3.80
N PHE A 9 -3.31 12.47 -4.94
CA PHE A 9 -3.15 11.09 -5.43
C PHE A 9 -4.45 10.35 -5.77
N VAL A 10 -5.62 10.93 -5.50
CA VAL A 10 -6.92 10.34 -5.82
C VAL A 10 -7.54 11.03 -7.03
N THR A 11 -7.70 12.35 -6.98
CA THR A 11 -8.30 13.13 -8.09
C THR A 11 -7.35 14.11 -8.76
N ARG A 12 -6.19 14.35 -8.15
CA ARG A 12 -5.16 15.22 -8.71
C ARG A 12 -3.76 14.82 -8.25
N ALA A 13 -2.76 15.38 -8.92
CA ALA A 13 -1.38 15.31 -8.48
C ALA A 13 -1.22 15.97 -7.09
N PRO A 14 -0.32 15.46 -6.24
CA PRO A 14 0.03 16.15 -5.01
C PRO A 14 0.67 17.51 -5.32
N THR A 15 0.42 18.47 -4.45
CA THR A 15 1.15 19.73 -4.40
C THR A 15 2.50 19.52 -3.70
N GLU A 16 3.46 20.43 -3.93
CA GLU A 16 4.77 20.37 -3.25
C GLU A 16 4.64 20.42 -1.72
N ALA A 17 3.65 21.14 -1.19
CA ALA A 17 3.39 21.20 0.24
C ALA A 17 2.89 19.85 0.80
N GLU A 18 2.05 19.12 0.06
CA GLU A 18 1.58 17.78 0.47
C GLU A 18 2.71 16.75 0.37
N GLU A 19 3.54 16.80 -0.67
CA GLU A 19 4.74 15.96 -0.78
C GLU A 19 5.70 16.21 0.39
N LEU A 20 5.95 17.48 0.72
CA LEU A 20 6.82 17.86 1.83
C LEU A 20 6.24 17.39 3.18
N ARG A 21 4.92 17.52 3.39
CA ARG A 21 4.25 17.01 4.59
C ARG A 21 4.38 15.50 4.71
N LEU A 22 4.15 14.74 3.62
CA LEU A 22 4.37 13.29 3.61
C LEU A 22 5.82 12.95 3.98
N ALA A 23 6.80 13.62 3.36
CA ALA A 23 8.21 13.37 3.65
C ALA A 23 8.57 13.68 5.12
N LEU A 24 8.12 14.82 5.66
CA LEU A 24 8.42 15.24 7.02
C LEU A 24 7.74 14.35 8.08
N VAL A 25 6.46 14.04 7.90
CA VAL A 25 5.74 13.14 8.82
C VAL A 25 6.36 11.75 8.76
N LEU A 26 6.69 11.24 7.56
CA LEU A 26 7.36 9.95 7.45
C LEU A 26 8.77 9.96 8.07
N SER A 27 9.44 11.11 8.05
CA SER A 27 10.75 11.30 8.68
C SER A 27 10.70 11.23 10.21
N THR A 28 9.54 11.41 10.86
CA THR A 28 9.45 11.29 12.33
C THR A 28 9.71 9.86 12.82
N PHE A 29 9.63 8.88 11.92
CA PHE A 29 9.94 7.48 12.21
C PHE A 29 11.43 7.13 11.96
N CYS A 30 12.26 8.14 11.69
CA CYS A 30 13.70 8.03 11.40
C CYS A 30 14.59 8.53 12.56
N ASP A 31 14.04 8.66 13.77
CA ASP A 31 14.75 9.13 14.96
C ASP A 31 15.68 8.06 15.60
N GLY A 32 15.68 6.85 15.03
CA GLY A 32 16.64 5.77 15.30
C GLY A 32 17.16 5.13 14.01
N SER A 33 17.77 3.94 14.11
CA SER A 33 18.22 3.19 12.92
C SER A 33 17.08 2.55 12.13
N GLY A 34 15.81 2.67 12.56
CA GLY A 34 14.66 2.00 11.93
C GLY A 34 14.85 0.49 11.74
N MET A 35 14.18 -0.08 10.72
CA MET A 35 14.29 -1.51 10.35
C MET A 35 15.58 -1.87 9.59
N ASN A 36 16.49 -0.92 9.28
CA ASN A 36 17.71 -1.20 8.52
C ASN A 36 18.91 -0.35 8.96
N SER A 37 20.09 -0.97 9.06
CA SER A 37 21.33 -0.28 9.45
C SER A 37 21.83 0.78 8.45
N ALA A 38 21.30 0.80 7.22
CA ALA A 38 21.79 1.61 6.11
C ALA A 38 20.94 2.87 5.82
N GLY A 39 19.88 3.13 6.58
CA GLY A 39 18.99 4.26 6.31
C GLY A 39 17.81 4.33 7.27
N CYS A 40 16.74 4.99 6.86
CA CYS A 40 15.47 4.93 7.56
C CYS A 40 14.48 4.14 6.72
N LEU A 41 14.00 2.99 7.18
CA LEU A 41 12.89 2.29 6.53
C LEU A 41 11.68 2.29 7.47
N PRO A 42 10.71 3.21 7.25
CA PRO A 42 9.48 3.22 8.02
C PRO A 42 8.74 1.88 7.89
N GLY A 43 8.17 1.40 9.00
CA GLY A 43 7.33 0.22 8.99
C GLY A 43 6.04 0.47 8.21
N TRP A 44 5.37 -0.59 7.77
CA TRP A 44 4.13 -0.46 6.99
C TRP A 44 3.04 0.35 7.73
N ARG A 45 2.90 0.18 9.04
CA ARG A 45 1.98 0.98 9.87
C ARG A 45 2.36 2.45 9.95
N ASP A 46 3.65 2.77 9.97
CA ASP A 46 4.13 4.15 10.03
C ASP A 46 3.77 4.89 8.74
N VAL A 47 3.86 4.18 7.60
CA VAL A 47 3.43 4.66 6.28
C VAL A 47 1.93 4.90 6.27
N GLU A 48 1.11 3.96 6.76
CA GLU A 48 -0.35 4.12 6.85
C GLU A 48 -0.76 5.31 7.72
N ARG A 49 -0.17 5.43 8.92
CA ARG A 49 -0.39 6.57 9.83
C ARG A 49 0.00 7.90 9.20
N THR A 50 1.10 7.91 8.45
CA THR A 50 1.52 9.10 7.69
C THR A 50 0.48 9.51 6.67
N VAL A 51 -0.03 8.56 5.88
CA VAL A 51 -1.07 8.81 4.87
C VAL A 51 -2.36 9.32 5.53
N ALA A 52 -2.80 8.68 6.63
CA ALA A 52 -3.96 9.12 7.39
C ALA A 52 -3.78 10.55 7.92
N ALA A 53 -2.63 10.86 8.54
CA ALA A 53 -2.37 12.17 9.11
C ALA A 53 -2.33 13.29 8.04
N VAL A 54 -1.63 13.06 6.92
CA VAL A 54 -1.46 14.11 5.90
C VAL A 54 -2.74 14.37 5.12
N PHE A 55 -3.54 13.33 4.83
CA PHE A 55 -4.80 13.48 4.12
C PHE A 55 -6.01 13.70 5.03
N ASN A 56 -5.79 13.93 6.32
CA ASN A 56 -6.86 14.05 7.32
C ASN A 56 -7.85 12.87 7.26
N GLY A 57 -7.31 11.69 6.98
CA GLY A 57 -8.03 10.43 6.89
C GLY A 57 -8.05 9.69 8.22
N ARG A 58 -8.84 8.63 8.27
CA ARG A 58 -8.93 7.71 9.41
C ARG A 58 -8.19 6.43 9.06
N GLY A 59 -7.14 6.12 9.81
CA GLY A 59 -6.48 4.82 9.73
C GLY A 59 -7.29 3.76 10.47
N SER A 60 -7.42 2.56 9.90
CA SER A 60 -8.11 1.45 10.58
C SER A 60 -7.26 0.82 11.69
N GLU A 61 -5.93 0.99 11.64
CA GLU A 61 -4.92 0.33 12.46
C GLU A 61 -5.09 -1.21 12.56
N ASN A 62 -5.80 -1.79 11.59
CA ASN A 62 -6.22 -3.19 11.54
C ASN A 62 -5.94 -3.81 10.17
N LYS A 63 -6.16 -5.12 10.03
CA LYS A 63 -5.98 -5.86 8.78
C LYS A 63 -7.18 -5.70 7.83
N ASP A 64 -7.56 -4.46 7.58
CA ASP A 64 -8.64 -4.13 6.65
C ASP A 64 -8.13 -4.04 5.21
N VAL A 65 -9.05 -3.99 4.24
CA VAL A 65 -8.69 -3.88 2.82
C VAL A 65 -8.22 -2.46 2.47
N PHE A 66 -8.86 -1.47 3.11
CA PHE A 66 -8.48 -0.06 3.06
C PHE A 66 -7.81 0.31 4.37
N ASP A 67 -6.58 0.78 4.25
CA ASP A 67 -5.76 1.13 5.40
C ASP A 67 -6.13 2.54 5.90
N VAL A 68 -6.57 3.42 4.98
CA VAL A 68 -7.03 4.78 5.27
C VAL A 68 -8.34 5.08 4.53
N ALA A 69 -9.32 5.66 5.23
CA ALA A 69 -10.50 6.27 4.63
C ALA A 69 -10.42 7.80 4.75
N VAL A 70 -10.54 8.51 3.64
CA VAL A 70 -10.54 9.98 3.60
C VAL A 70 -11.96 10.46 3.38
N SER A 71 -12.40 11.45 4.17
CA SER A 71 -13.69 12.12 4.03
C SER A 71 -13.48 13.49 3.39
N PRO A 72 -13.62 13.64 2.07
CA PRO A 72 -13.38 14.90 1.38
C PRO A 72 -14.41 15.95 1.80
N ASN A 73 -13.98 17.21 1.89
CA ASN A 73 -14.83 18.30 2.36
C ASN A 73 -16.01 18.54 1.41
N GLY A 74 -17.22 18.57 1.98
CA GLY A 74 -18.45 18.83 1.24
C GLY A 74 -19.01 17.62 0.49
N VAL A 75 -18.36 16.45 0.57
CA VAL A 75 -18.77 15.23 -0.15
C VAL A 75 -19.43 14.22 0.80
N ALA A 76 -20.53 13.60 0.36
CA ALA A 76 -21.35 12.68 1.18
C ALA A 76 -20.80 11.23 1.26
N TYR A 77 -19.65 10.98 0.65
CA TYR A 77 -18.98 9.68 0.63
C TYR A 77 -17.50 9.83 1.00
N ASP A 78 -16.89 8.72 1.38
CA ASP A 78 -15.47 8.60 1.66
C ASP A 78 -14.77 7.91 0.49
N VAL A 79 -13.45 8.08 0.39
CA VAL A 79 -12.59 7.33 -0.53
C VAL A 79 -11.62 6.46 0.25
N GLY A 80 -11.42 5.23 -0.21
CA GLY A 80 -10.52 4.26 0.40
C GLY A 80 -9.13 4.31 -0.22
N ILE A 81 -8.11 4.27 0.62
CA ILE A 81 -6.70 4.17 0.21
C ILE A 81 -6.13 2.88 0.81
N SER A 82 -5.75 1.96 -0.07
CA SER A 82 -4.98 0.76 0.29
C SER A 82 -3.50 1.08 0.14
N VAL A 83 -2.83 1.29 1.26
CA VAL A 83 -1.44 1.75 1.34
C VAL A 83 -0.50 0.56 1.20
N LYS A 84 0.55 0.72 0.41
CA LYS A 84 1.58 -0.30 0.20
C LYS A 84 2.95 0.32 0.34
N CYS A 85 3.90 -0.41 0.91
CA CYS A 85 5.29 0.03 1.00
C CYS A 85 6.20 -1.13 0.62
N LYS A 86 7.08 -0.92 -0.36
CA LYS A 86 8.02 -1.94 -0.80
C LYS A 86 9.38 -1.38 -1.17
N ASN A 87 10.40 -2.06 -0.68
CA ASN A 87 11.77 -1.89 -1.12
C ASN A 87 11.98 -2.59 -2.46
N LEU A 88 12.56 -1.89 -3.41
CA LEU A 88 12.93 -2.40 -4.71
C LEU A 88 14.36 -2.97 -4.63
N PRO A 89 14.60 -4.22 -5.04
CA PRO A 89 15.80 -4.98 -4.66
C PRO A 89 17.08 -4.56 -5.40
N SER A 90 17.02 -3.68 -6.40
CA SER A 90 18.18 -3.28 -7.20
C SER A 90 18.83 -2.01 -6.64
N SER A 91 20.17 -1.96 -6.66
CA SER A 91 20.95 -0.79 -6.25
C SER A 91 20.75 0.45 -7.14
N THR A 92 20.05 0.29 -8.27
CA THR A 92 19.65 1.36 -9.19
C THR A 92 18.13 1.35 -9.44
N ALA A 93 17.35 0.72 -8.56
CA ALA A 93 15.92 0.53 -8.78
C ALA A 93 15.15 1.84 -8.96
N MET A 94 15.60 2.90 -8.28
CA MET A 94 14.97 4.22 -8.37
C MET A 94 15.43 5.02 -9.61
N THR A 95 16.51 4.58 -10.27
CA THR A 95 17.03 5.21 -11.49
C THR A 95 16.17 4.81 -12.68
N GLY A 96 15.52 5.80 -13.31
CA GLY A 96 14.62 5.57 -14.44
C GLY A 96 13.35 4.81 -14.06
N ILE A 97 12.93 4.86 -12.79
CA ILE A 97 11.72 4.17 -12.32
C ILE A 97 10.50 4.55 -13.17
N GLU A 98 10.39 5.84 -13.53
CA GLU A 98 9.28 6.40 -14.29
C GLU A 98 9.22 5.97 -15.75
N THR A 99 10.32 5.48 -16.33
CA THR A 99 10.40 5.20 -17.77
C THR A 99 10.39 3.71 -18.10
N THR A 100 10.95 2.88 -17.20
CA THR A 100 11.22 1.47 -17.54
C THR A 100 10.82 0.48 -16.46
N ARG A 101 10.44 0.94 -15.26
CA ARG A 101 10.28 0.06 -14.10
C ARG A 101 8.81 -0.12 -13.72
N ARG A 102 8.59 -1.20 -12.96
CA ARG A 102 7.32 -1.55 -12.36
C ARG A 102 7.37 -1.27 -10.86
N VAL A 103 6.24 -0.80 -10.33
CA VAL A 103 6.02 -0.67 -8.90
C VAL A 103 5.62 -2.04 -8.36
N TYR A 104 6.18 -2.44 -7.22
CA TYR A 104 5.88 -3.74 -6.62
C TYR A 104 4.82 -3.62 -5.53
N MET A 105 3.74 -4.38 -5.65
CA MET A 105 2.70 -4.51 -4.62
C MET A 105 2.42 -5.97 -4.29
N GLU A 106 2.29 -6.27 -3.00
CA GLU A 106 1.65 -7.50 -2.53
C GLU A 106 0.21 -7.15 -2.18
N LEU A 107 -0.74 -7.55 -3.03
CA LEU A 107 -2.15 -7.18 -2.87
C LEU A 107 -2.85 -8.01 -1.80
N ALA A 108 -2.47 -9.28 -1.71
CA ALA A 108 -3.15 -10.26 -0.87
C ALA A 108 -2.23 -11.39 -0.44
N ASN A 109 -2.53 -11.93 0.74
CA ASN A 109 -1.88 -13.12 1.31
C ASN A 109 -2.92 -13.90 2.11
N SER A 110 -3.79 -14.62 1.41
CA SER A 110 -4.90 -15.37 2.02
C SER A 110 -5.24 -16.63 1.22
N PRO A 111 -4.53 -17.75 1.46
CA PRO A 111 -4.69 -18.95 0.64
C PRO A 111 -6.10 -19.54 0.82
N ALA A 112 -6.62 -19.54 2.05
CA ALA A 112 -7.93 -20.08 2.36
C ALA A 112 -9.07 -19.34 1.62
N LYS A 113 -9.02 -18.00 1.58
CA LYS A 113 -10.05 -17.21 0.88
C LYS A 113 -9.99 -17.43 -0.63
N PHE A 114 -8.80 -17.47 -1.23
CA PHE A 114 -8.65 -17.75 -2.66
C PHE A 114 -9.14 -19.16 -3.00
N TRP A 115 -8.70 -20.19 -2.29
CA TRP A 115 -9.11 -21.56 -2.58
C TRP A 115 -10.59 -21.80 -2.37
N LYS A 116 -11.22 -21.12 -1.39
CA LYS A 116 -12.68 -21.15 -1.26
C LYS A 116 -13.35 -20.60 -2.52
N ALA A 117 -12.98 -19.40 -2.95
CA ALA A 117 -13.59 -18.76 -4.13
C ALA A 117 -13.37 -19.57 -5.42
N LEU A 118 -12.19 -20.17 -5.57
CA LEU A 118 -11.88 -21.07 -6.69
C LEU A 118 -12.74 -22.33 -6.65
N GLY A 119 -12.91 -22.94 -5.47
CA GLY A 119 -13.80 -24.08 -5.29
C GLY A 119 -15.25 -23.75 -5.64
N ASP A 120 -15.74 -22.57 -5.24
CA ASP A 120 -17.07 -22.07 -5.60
C ASP A 120 -17.22 -21.88 -7.13
N ALA A 121 -16.12 -21.62 -7.85
CA ALA A 121 -16.05 -21.55 -9.31
C ALA A 121 -15.78 -22.91 -10.02
N GLY A 122 -15.74 -24.01 -9.26
CA GLY A 122 -15.46 -25.35 -9.75
C GLY A 122 -13.99 -25.60 -10.13
N LEU A 123 -13.06 -24.80 -9.62
CA LEU A 123 -11.62 -24.95 -9.81
C LEU A 123 -10.97 -25.59 -8.58
N THR A 124 -10.12 -26.58 -8.81
CA THR A 124 -9.50 -27.39 -7.75
C THR A 124 -7.97 -27.29 -7.75
N GLU A 125 -7.33 -27.74 -6.68
CA GLU A 125 -5.87 -27.87 -6.66
C GLU A 125 -5.34 -28.82 -7.75
N VAL A 126 -6.12 -29.84 -8.12
CA VAL A 126 -5.74 -30.79 -9.17
C VAL A 126 -5.70 -30.08 -10.52
N ASP A 127 -6.68 -29.21 -10.79
CA ASP A 127 -6.69 -28.37 -12.00
C ASP A 127 -5.46 -27.48 -12.06
N PHE A 128 -5.12 -26.83 -10.94
CA PHE A 128 -3.97 -25.95 -10.86
C PHE A 128 -2.65 -26.70 -11.06
N LYS A 129 -2.45 -27.83 -10.36
CA LYS A 129 -1.23 -28.66 -10.50
C LYS A 129 -1.12 -29.26 -11.90
N GLY A 130 -2.26 -29.58 -12.52
CA GLY A 130 -2.37 -30.00 -13.91
C GLY A 130 -2.28 -28.86 -14.93
N GLN A 131 -2.10 -27.62 -14.48
CA GLN A 131 -1.96 -26.41 -15.30
C GLN A 131 -3.12 -26.18 -16.28
N ARG A 132 -4.35 -26.45 -15.83
CA ARG A 132 -5.58 -26.30 -16.62
C ARG A 132 -6.24 -24.95 -16.36
N GLU A 133 -6.94 -24.43 -17.37
CA GLU A 133 -7.80 -23.23 -17.28
C GLU A 133 -7.12 -21.99 -16.67
N PRO A 134 -5.91 -21.58 -17.13
CA PRO A 134 -5.18 -20.47 -16.52
C PRO A 134 -5.97 -19.17 -16.49
N GLU A 135 -6.73 -18.89 -17.56
CA GLU A 135 -7.61 -17.71 -17.67
C GLU A 135 -8.70 -17.70 -16.59
N LYS A 136 -9.31 -18.86 -16.32
CA LYS A 136 -10.37 -18.97 -15.32
C LYS A 136 -9.82 -18.82 -13.91
N PHE A 137 -8.64 -19.37 -13.63
CA PHE A 137 -7.94 -19.13 -12.37
C PHE A 137 -7.59 -17.65 -12.20
N GLY A 138 -7.01 -17.04 -13.23
CA GLY A 138 -6.61 -15.64 -13.23
C GLY A 138 -7.77 -14.70 -12.96
N GLY A 139 -8.85 -14.83 -13.73
CA GLY A 139 -10.08 -14.07 -13.53
C GLY A 139 -10.66 -14.26 -12.13
N SER A 140 -10.80 -15.51 -11.67
CA SER A 140 -11.34 -15.80 -10.33
C SER A 140 -10.52 -15.18 -9.21
N VAL A 141 -9.18 -15.14 -9.34
CA VAL A 141 -8.30 -14.50 -8.35
C VAL A 141 -8.51 -13.00 -8.29
N LEU A 142 -8.63 -12.33 -9.44
CA LEU A 142 -8.90 -10.88 -9.47
C LEU A 142 -10.31 -10.54 -8.98
N ASP A 143 -11.32 -11.31 -9.38
CA ASP A 143 -12.70 -11.18 -8.91
C ASP A 143 -12.78 -11.35 -7.39
N THR A 144 -12.02 -12.29 -6.84
CA THR A 144 -11.93 -12.49 -5.39
C THR A 144 -11.41 -11.24 -4.69
N VAL A 145 -10.33 -10.62 -5.19
CA VAL A 145 -9.79 -9.39 -4.61
C VAL A 145 -10.80 -8.24 -4.73
N TYR A 146 -11.45 -8.08 -5.88
CA TYR A 146 -12.48 -7.07 -6.07
C TYR A 146 -13.66 -7.26 -5.10
N SER A 147 -14.09 -8.50 -4.88
CA SER A 147 -15.15 -8.82 -3.93
C SER A 147 -14.82 -8.38 -2.49
N TRP A 148 -13.54 -8.37 -2.11
CA TRP A 148 -13.11 -7.88 -0.80
C TRP A 148 -13.23 -6.37 -0.68
N HIS A 149 -12.95 -5.60 -1.74
CA HIS A 149 -13.21 -4.15 -1.75
C HIS A 149 -14.71 -3.87 -1.62
N VAL A 150 -15.56 -4.61 -2.33
CA VAL A 150 -17.03 -4.48 -2.24
C VAL A 150 -17.53 -4.81 -0.83
N ALA A 151 -17.02 -5.88 -0.23
CA ALA A 151 -17.35 -6.24 1.15
C ALA A 151 -16.89 -5.17 2.15
N ALA A 152 -15.68 -4.62 1.98
CA ALA A 152 -15.16 -3.55 2.81
C ALA A 152 -15.99 -2.25 2.67
N ALA A 153 -16.38 -1.86 1.46
CA ALA A 153 -17.26 -0.71 1.23
C ALA A 153 -18.62 -0.90 1.92
N THR A 154 -19.19 -2.11 1.85
CA THR A 154 -20.45 -2.45 2.52
C THR A 154 -20.31 -2.35 4.05
N ALA A 155 -19.23 -2.88 4.60
CA ALA A 155 -18.94 -2.78 6.03
C ALA A 155 -18.72 -1.32 6.47
N HIS A 156 -18.06 -0.51 5.64
CA HIS A 156 -17.85 0.91 5.88
C HIS A 156 -19.17 1.69 6.01
N VAL A 157 -20.12 1.45 5.10
CA VAL A 157 -21.48 2.02 5.17
C VAL A 157 -22.16 1.64 6.47
N LYS A 158 -22.10 0.36 6.87
CA LYS A 158 -22.70 -0.12 8.10
C LYS A 158 -22.10 0.54 9.35
N ASN A 159 -20.78 0.76 9.35
CA ASN A 159 -20.05 1.27 10.52
C ASN A 159 -20.11 2.80 10.65
N THR A 160 -20.17 3.52 9.52
CA THR A 160 -20.03 4.99 9.49
C THR A 160 -21.28 5.71 9.02
N GLY A 161 -22.22 5.02 8.38
CA GLY A 161 -23.36 5.61 7.68
C GLY A 161 -23.01 6.31 6.37
N ARG A 162 -21.74 6.27 5.93
CA ARG A 162 -21.27 6.93 4.69
C ARG A 162 -20.90 5.91 3.63
N ALA A 163 -21.21 6.21 2.37
CA ALA A 163 -20.75 5.41 1.23
C ALA A 163 -19.22 5.47 1.11
N LEU A 164 -18.62 4.37 0.66
CA LEU A 164 -17.22 4.33 0.24
C LEU A 164 -17.17 4.23 -1.29
N ASP A 165 -16.61 5.24 -1.93
CA ASP A 165 -16.53 5.34 -3.39
C ASP A 165 -15.36 4.50 -3.90
N LEU A 166 -15.67 3.32 -4.44
CA LEU A 166 -14.68 2.40 -4.99
C LEU A 166 -14.08 2.85 -6.32
N GLU A 167 -14.78 3.71 -7.09
CA GLU A 167 -14.29 4.20 -8.38
C GLU A 167 -13.08 5.13 -8.18
N HIS A 168 -13.15 5.98 -7.16
CA HIS A 168 -12.05 6.87 -6.77
C HIS A 168 -11.16 6.30 -5.67
N SER A 169 -11.43 5.10 -5.16
CA SER A 169 -10.50 4.44 -4.23
C SER A 169 -9.24 3.96 -4.96
N ILE A 170 -8.12 3.91 -4.26
CA ILE A 170 -6.81 3.66 -4.88
C ILE A 170 -5.94 2.70 -4.07
N TYR A 171 -4.95 2.13 -4.76
CA TYR A 171 -3.69 1.70 -4.15
C TYR A 171 -2.73 2.88 -4.11
N LEU A 172 -2.19 3.20 -2.93
CA LEU A 172 -1.13 4.21 -2.78
C LEU A 172 0.16 3.52 -2.34
N THR A 173 1.15 3.49 -3.23
CA THR A 173 2.39 2.74 -3.00
C THR A 173 3.59 3.64 -2.79
N LEU A 174 4.27 3.46 -1.67
CA LEU A 174 5.61 3.98 -1.42
C LEU A 174 6.65 2.98 -1.91
N SER A 175 7.27 3.30 -3.04
CA SER A 175 8.47 2.61 -3.52
C SER A 175 9.70 3.20 -2.85
N ASN A 176 10.63 2.35 -2.40
CA ASN A 176 11.94 2.80 -1.94
C ASN A 176 13.07 1.95 -2.52
N GLY A 177 14.27 2.52 -2.57
CA GLY A 177 15.49 1.85 -3.02
C GLY A 177 16.62 2.87 -3.20
N THR A 178 17.77 2.45 -3.74
CA THR A 178 18.90 3.37 -3.96
C THR A 178 18.97 3.83 -5.43
N ARG A 179 19.56 5.01 -5.68
CA ARG A 179 19.86 5.48 -7.05
C ARG A 179 21.19 4.96 -7.57
N SER A 180 22.15 4.77 -6.67
CA SER A 180 23.42 4.11 -6.96
C SER A 180 23.94 3.34 -5.73
N LYS A 181 24.91 2.46 -5.95
CA LYS A 181 25.48 1.60 -4.91
C LYS A 181 26.05 2.46 -3.76
N GLY A 182 25.55 2.26 -2.54
CA GLY A 182 26.01 2.98 -1.34
C GLY A 182 25.43 4.38 -1.18
N THR A 183 24.41 4.77 -1.95
CA THR A 183 23.68 6.03 -1.73
C THR A 183 22.53 5.88 -0.75
N GLU A 184 22.07 7.01 -0.23
CA GLU A 184 20.87 7.12 0.59
C GLU A 184 19.63 6.55 -0.13
N ASN A 185 18.72 5.99 0.65
CA ASN A 185 17.44 5.52 0.14
C ASN A 185 16.63 6.71 -0.42
N VAL A 186 16.04 6.47 -1.59
CA VAL A 186 15.15 7.38 -2.27
C VAL A 186 13.77 6.77 -2.32
N TYR A 187 12.76 7.62 -2.15
CA TYR A 187 11.37 7.26 -2.02
C TYR A 187 10.55 7.92 -3.12
N GLN A 188 9.46 7.26 -3.53
CA GLN A 188 8.49 7.84 -4.45
C GLN A 188 7.11 7.24 -4.25
N TRP A 189 6.10 8.09 -4.16
CA TRP A 189 4.70 7.69 -4.09
C TRP A 189 4.11 7.50 -5.49
N HIS A 190 3.31 6.45 -5.65
CA HIS A 190 2.55 6.16 -6.86
C HIS A 190 1.12 5.78 -6.50
N SER A 191 0.15 6.34 -7.21
CA SER A 191 -1.25 5.94 -7.12
C SER A 191 -1.62 5.01 -8.26
N PHE A 192 -2.47 4.02 -7.98
CA PHE A 192 -3.08 3.16 -8.99
C PHE A 192 -4.55 2.94 -8.66
N PRO A 193 -5.45 2.87 -9.66
CA PRO A 193 -6.85 2.55 -9.41
C PRO A 193 -7.01 1.13 -8.86
N LEU A 194 -8.13 0.85 -8.19
CA LEU A 194 -8.47 -0.53 -7.78
C LEU A 194 -8.84 -1.43 -8.96
N ARG A 195 -9.22 -0.84 -10.10
CA ARG A 195 -9.53 -1.57 -11.33
C ARG A 195 -8.24 -2.01 -12.02
N PHE A 196 -8.15 -3.29 -12.33
CA PHE A 196 -7.06 -3.86 -13.11
C PHE A 196 -7.31 -3.73 -14.61
N ALA A 197 -6.27 -3.95 -15.41
CA ALA A 197 -6.41 -3.99 -16.86
C ALA A 197 -7.36 -5.13 -17.27
N ASP A 198 -8.15 -4.88 -18.31
CA ASP A 198 -8.92 -5.92 -18.98
C ASP A 198 -7.98 -6.74 -19.90
N ASP A 199 -8.44 -7.91 -20.38
CA ASP A 199 -7.72 -8.75 -21.36
C ASP A 199 -6.31 -9.21 -20.93
N ILE A 200 -6.10 -9.42 -19.63
CA ILE A 200 -4.86 -10.02 -19.09
C ILE A 200 -4.77 -11.47 -19.57
N HIS A 201 -3.69 -11.81 -20.29
CA HIS A 201 -3.40 -13.20 -20.63
C HIS A 201 -2.76 -13.91 -19.44
N TRP A 202 -3.33 -15.06 -19.07
CA TRP A 202 -2.85 -15.86 -17.94
C TRP A 202 -2.14 -17.14 -18.41
N GLU A 203 -1.01 -17.42 -17.79
CA GLU A 203 -0.22 -18.62 -18.05
C GLU A 203 0.35 -19.24 -16.78
N PHE A 204 0.49 -20.56 -16.77
CA PHE A 204 1.22 -21.26 -15.71
C PHE A 204 2.72 -21.16 -15.97
N ARG A 205 3.43 -20.43 -15.11
CA ARG A 205 4.90 -20.43 -15.13
C ARG A 205 5.46 -21.74 -14.56
N SER A 206 4.76 -22.34 -13.60
CA SER A 206 5.13 -23.60 -12.96
C SER A 206 3.90 -24.24 -12.31
N PRO A 207 3.97 -25.50 -11.85
CA PRO A 207 2.91 -26.11 -11.04
C PRO A 207 2.62 -25.40 -9.71
N LYS A 208 3.39 -24.36 -9.36
CA LYS A 208 3.26 -23.60 -8.10
C LYS A 208 2.94 -22.12 -8.31
N SER A 209 2.79 -21.66 -9.56
CA SER A 209 2.64 -20.23 -9.85
C SER A 209 1.89 -19.97 -11.14
N LEU A 210 0.92 -19.06 -11.05
CA LEU A 210 0.18 -18.51 -12.18
C LEU A 210 0.65 -17.08 -12.43
N ARG A 211 0.71 -16.68 -13.70
CA ARG A 211 1.21 -15.38 -14.13
C ARG A 211 0.22 -14.70 -15.04
N GLY A 212 -0.04 -13.43 -14.80
CA GLY A 212 -0.80 -12.57 -15.69
C GLY A 212 0.17 -11.64 -16.43
N LEU A 213 0.12 -11.63 -17.76
CA LEU A 213 0.95 -10.79 -18.61
C LEU A 213 0.29 -9.43 -18.84
N ASP A 214 1.11 -8.39 -18.97
CA ASP A 214 0.63 -7.03 -19.18
C ASP A 214 0.05 -6.89 -20.60
N PRO A 215 -1.23 -6.54 -20.78
CA PRO A 215 -1.85 -6.40 -22.10
C PRO A 215 -1.15 -5.35 -22.99
N LYS A 216 -0.58 -4.29 -22.39
CA LYS A 216 0.15 -3.25 -23.12
C LYS A 216 1.60 -3.66 -23.41
N HIS A 217 2.11 -4.65 -22.67
CA HIS A 217 3.48 -5.17 -22.79
C HIS A 217 3.49 -6.69 -22.62
N PRO A 218 3.04 -7.46 -23.62
CA PRO A 218 2.72 -8.89 -23.45
C PRO A 218 3.89 -9.79 -23.03
N SER A 219 5.14 -9.32 -23.15
CA SER A 219 6.33 -10.03 -22.66
C SER A 219 6.63 -9.79 -21.18
N GLU A 220 5.89 -8.91 -20.52
CA GLU A 220 6.14 -8.49 -19.15
C GLU A 220 5.07 -8.96 -18.19
N VAL A 221 5.51 -9.21 -16.95
CA VAL A 221 4.64 -9.68 -15.87
C VAL A 221 3.85 -8.51 -15.29
N LEU A 222 2.53 -8.66 -15.25
CA LEU A 222 1.64 -7.77 -14.52
C LEU A 222 1.25 -8.36 -13.17
N PHE A 223 1.03 -9.67 -13.11
CA PHE A 223 0.69 -10.40 -11.90
C PHE A 223 1.51 -11.68 -11.75
N ASP A 224 1.86 -12.01 -10.51
CA ASP A 224 2.24 -13.38 -10.13
C ASP A 224 1.35 -13.81 -8.94
N TRP A 225 0.77 -14.99 -9.03
CA TRP A 225 0.01 -15.61 -7.95
C TRP A 225 0.63 -16.94 -7.53
N TYR A 226 0.83 -17.08 -6.21
CA TYR A 226 1.47 -18.26 -5.59
C TYR A 226 0.50 -18.94 -4.62
N PRO A 227 -0.44 -19.79 -5.12
CA PRO A 227 -1.48 -20.38 -4.29
C PRO A 227 -0.96 -21.17 -3.09
N PHE A 228 0.17 -21.86 -3.27
CA PHE A 228 0.76 -22.75 -2.27
C PHE A 228 1.81 -22.08 -1.38
N SER A 229 2.04 -20.77 -1.55
CA SER A 229 2.99 -19.99 -0.74
C SER A 229 2.27 -18.86 -0.04
N GLY A 230 1.33 -19.21 0.85
CA GLY A 230 0.47 -18.23 1.52
C GLY A 230 -0.59 -17.59 0.61
N GLY A 231 -0.80 -18.11 -0.61
CA GLY A 231 -1.75 -17.51 -1.54
C GLY A 231 -1.39 -16.07 -1.90
N GLN A 232 -0.09 -15.78 -2.01
CA GLN A 232 0.41 -14.44 -2.30
C GLN A 232 0.03 -14.01 -3.71
N LEU A 233 -0.71 -12.91 -3.84
CA LEU A 233 -0.95 -12.22 -5.11
C LEU A 233 -0.09 -10.97 -5.17
N LYS A 234 0.76 -10.91 -6.19
CA LYS A 234 1.65 -9.79 -6.46
C LYS A 234 1.21 -9.07 -7.71
N TYR A 235 1.28 -7.74 -7.67
CA TYR A 235 0.91 -6.85 -8.77
C TYR A 235 2.07 -5.92 -9.09
N TYR A 236 2.32 -5.73 -10.39
CA TYR A 236 3.48 -5.03 -10.91
C TYR A 236 3.11 -3.99 -11.98
N PRO A 237 2.29 -2.97 -11.70
CA PRO A 237 1.99 -1.95 -12.70
C PRO A 237 3.25 -1.15 -13.05
N ARG A 238 3.32 -0.59 -14.26
CA ARG A 238 4.39 0.34 -14.59
C ARG A 238 4.25 1.63 -13.78
N ALA A 239 5.37 2.18 -13.33
CA ALA A 239 5.36 3.48 -12.67
C ALA A 239 4.85 4.60 -13.60
N SER A 240 5.07 4.45 -14.91
CA SER A 240 4.56 5.37 -15.94
C SER A 240 3.04 5.39 -16.06
N ASP A 241 2.36 4.31 -15.65
CA ASP A 241 0.90 4.18 -15.72
C ASP A 241 0.20 4.76 -14.48
N ALA A 242 0.96 5.17 -13.45
CA ALA A 242 0.39 5.79 -12.25
C ALA A 242 -0.26 7.14 -12.64
N PRO A 243 -1.57 7.35 -12.41
CA PRO A 243 -2.23 8.61 -12.73
C PRO A 243 -1.58 9.80 -12.01
N PHE A 244 -1.22 9.58 -10.75
CA PHE A 244 -0.49 10.54 -9.94
C PHE A 244 0.70 9.89 -9.24
N ARG A 245 1.80 10.64 -9.16
CA ARG A 245 3.01 10.26 -8.47
C ARG A 245 3.65 11.48 -7.82
N SER A 246 4.45 11.25 -6.79
CA SER A 246 5.27 12.32 -6.21
C SER A 246 6.55 12.51 -7.00
N LYS A 247 7.24 13.65 -6.78
CA LYS A 247 8.69 13.71 -7.01
C LYS A 247 9.40 12.67 -6.15
N GLN A 248 10.60 12.27 -6.57
CA GLN A 248 11.47 11.47 -5.72
C GLN A 248 12.02 12.33 -4.56
N PHE A 249 12.03 11.77 -3.35
CA PHE A 249 12.48 12.47 -2.15
C PHE A 249 13.33 11.56 -1.25
N THR A 250 14.04 12.16 -0.29
CA THR A 250 14.73 11.45 0.80
C THR A 250 14.06 11.76 2.12
N LEU A 251 14.26 10.90 3.11
CA LEU A 251 13.77 11.12 4.47
C LEU A 251 14.84 11.85 5.28
N GLN A 252 14.40 12.78 6.11
CA GLN A 252 15.28 13.50 7.01
C GLN A 252 15.49 12.69 8.29
N ARG A 253 16.64 12.86 8.94
CA ARG A 253 16.86 12.33 10.30
C ARG A 253 16.48 13.41 11.31
N PRO A 254 15.33 13.29 11.99
CA PRO A 254 14.99 14.23 13.06
C PRO A 254 15.94 14.05 14.25
N PRO A 255 16.00 15.02 15.17
CA PRO A 255 16.66 14.83 16.45
C PRO A 255 16.13 13.58 17.16
N ALA A 256 17.04 12.78 17.73
CA ALA A 256 16.65 11.62 18.51
C ALA A 256 16.01 12.07 19.83
N ILE A 257 14.78 11.63 20.09
CA ILE A 257 14.08 11.87 21.36
C ILE A 257 14.04 10.56 22.14
N SER A 258 14.51 10.58 23.38
CA SER A 258 14.51 9.40 24.24
C SER A 258 13.09 8.93 24.56
N LEU A 259 12.95 7.64 24.93
CA LEU A 259 11.65 7.09 25.33
C LEU A 259 11.08 7.81 26.57
N PHE A 260 11.94 8.30 27.47
CA PHE A 260 11.53 9.06 28.64
C PHE A 260 11.03 10.46 28.27
N GLU A 261 11.70 11.17 27.34
CA GLU A 261 11.20 12.45 26.84
C GLU A 261 9.86 12.28 26.10
N LYS A 262 9.69 11.21 25.31
CA LYS A 262 8.40 10.90 24.68
C LYS A 262 7.31 10.62 25.71
N ALA A 263 7.60 9.80 26.73
CA ALA A 263 6.65 9.49 27.80
C ALA A 263 6.25 10.75 28.58
N ALA A 264 7.22 11.60 28.94
CA ALA A 264 6.96 12.87 29.59
C ALA A 264 6.11 13.83 28.73
N THR A 265 6.32 13.81 27.40
CA THR A 265 5.57 14.66 26.47
C THR A 265 4.14 14.16 26.28
N TYR A 266 3.93 12.86 26.14
CA TYR A 266 2.61 12.28 25.87
C TYR A 266 1.77 12.08 27.14
N PHE A 267 2.41 11.82 28.28
CA PHE A 267 1.77 11.50 29.56
C PHE A 267 2.37 12.35 30.70
N PRO A 268 2.33 13.69 30.62
CA PRO A 268 3.08 14.56 31.54
C PRO A 268 2.67 14.37 33.00
N SER A 269 1.39 14.13 33.28
CA SER A 269 0.88 13.96 34.65
C SER A 269 1.28 12.61 35.25
N GLU A 270 1.14 11.53 34.49
CA GLU A 270 1.51 10.17 34.90
C GLU A 270 3.02 10.03 35.04
N TRP A 271 3.78 10.66 34.14
CA TRP A 271 5.23 10.67 34.21
C TRP A 271 5.74 11.38 35.47
N ALA A 272 5.18 12.55 35.80
CA ALA A 272 5.54 13.26 37.02
C ALA A 272 5.23 12.44 38.30
N LYS A 273 4.10 11.71 38.32
CA LYS A 273 3.78 10.79 39.43
C LYS A 273 4.81 9.67 39.56
N ALA A 274 5.22 9.07 38.45
CA ALA A 274 6.22 8.01 38.44
C ALA A 274 7.61 8.50 38.92
N GLN A 275 7.96 9.75 38.63
CA GLN A 275 9.19 10.36 39.14
C GLN A 275 9.14 10.60 40.65
N ALA A 276 8.04 11.15 41.16
CA ALA A 276 7.87 11.39 42.60
C ALA A 276 7.97 10.11 43.43
N LEU A 277 7.40 8.99 42.95
CA LEU A 277 7.49 7.68 43.62
C LEU A 277 8.92 7.13 43.71
N ARG A 278 9.81 7.56 42.81
CA ARG A 278 11.22 7.12 42.79
C ARG A 278 12.09 7.94 43.75
N ASP A 279 11.72 9.18 44.02
CA ASP A 279 12.46 10.08 44.92
C ASP A 279 12.15 9.78 46.41
N ASP A 280 11.10 9.00 46.67
CA ASP A 280 10.69 8.52 48.01
C ASP A 280 11.30 7.14 48.40
N GLU A 281 12.08 6.49 47.50
CA GLU A 281 12.84 5.25 47.73
C GLU A 281 14.34 5.49 47.98
#